data_AF-A0A7X6Q1B0-F1
#
_entry.id   AF-A0A7X6Q1B0-F1
#
_cell.length_a   1.000
_cell.length_b   1.000
_cell.length_c   1.000
_cell.angle_alpha   90.00
_cell.angle_beta   90.00
_cell.angle_gamma   90.00
#
_symmetry.space_group_name_H-M   'P 1'
#
loop_
_entity.id
_entity.type
_entity.pdbx_description
1 polymer ?
#
loop_
_entity_poly.entity_id
_entity_poly.type
_entity_poly.pdbx_seq_one_letter_code
_entity_poly.pdbx_strand_id
1 'polypeptide(L)'
;CEVICPYGLDLGEAIQSAREIMVKGKKMPASAFEFAVDDMKQANSDKAFFFRHQPGHEASAYLFFPGCQLGASAPSTVQKTYDYLCRELEGGVAFMQGCCGIMAQWAGQTELFEETKAKLIQAWEALGKPQVITACPSCRKTLEDVFSDKVTDVWTLLLDLPLPALEEALPLTMHDACGARYMEETREAVRTLLAKLGCQVHEPPYTGDRSPCCGYGGLVQFSNADMAKAMTDFCIGDIDETRLTYCMGCRDRFSREGARAVHLLELIFDGKREDRGAPGYSLRQDNREEVRRRMLTELWGEEEEAEKKMKLTYDADLAELLDQRLILEADIRQVIEEALEKSCFIVEKKTGLHIAHKQIGHVTYWVYFEPEGQGWRVRRAYSHRMEIRS
;
A
#
# COMPACT_ATOMS: atom_id res chain seq x y z
N CYS A 1 20.15 -8.42 -4.52
CA CYS A 1 21.06 -8.95 -5.55
C CYS A 1 22.50 -8.64 -5.21
N GLU A 2 22.83 -7.40 -4.89
CA GLU A 2 24.16 -6.97 -4.46
C GLU A 2 24.77 -7.83 -3.33
N VAL A 3 24.10 -7.95 -2.17
CA VAL A 3 24.58 -8.69 -0.98
C VAL A 3 24.99 -10.15 -1.27
N ILE A 4 24.35 -10.80 -2.23
CA ILE A 4 24.60 -12.21 -2.55
C ILE A 4 25.46 -12.39 -3.81
N CYS A 5 25.82 -11.30 -4.50
CA CYS A 5 26.59 -11.38 -5.74
C CYS A 5 28.07 -11.64 -5.43
N PRO A 6 28.67 -12.74 -5.90
CA PRO A 6 30.09 -13.03 -5.64
C PRO A 6 31.05 -12.02 -6.30
N TYR A 7 30.56 -11.19 -7.22
CA TYR A 7 31.33 -10.19 -7.95
C TYR A 7 31.00 -8.74 -7.53
N GLY A 8 30.14 -8.54 -6.52
CA GLY A 8 29.77 -7.19 -6.04
C GLY A 8 28.92 -6.37 -7.01
N LEU A 9 28.18 -7.01 -7.92
CA LEU A 9 27.29 -6.31 -8.86
C LEU A 9 25.98 -5.90 -8.18
N ASP A 10 25.72 -4.59 -8.09
CA ASP A 10 24.39 -4.09 -7.77
C ASP A 10 23.50 -4.04 -9.02
N LEU A 11 22.82 -5.17 -9.25
CA LEU A 11 21.81 -5.27 -10.31
C LEU A 11 20.62 -4.33 -10.07
N GLY A 12 20.33 -3.95 -8.82
CA GLY A 12 19.24 -3.03 -8.48
C GLY A 12 19.48 -1.65 -9.07
N GLU A 13 20.67 -1.08 -8.86
CA GLU A 13 21.08 0.21 -9.43
C GLU A 13 21.08 0.18 -10.97
N ALA A 14 21.64 -0.88 -11.57
CA ALA A 14 21.67 -1.02 -13.02
C ALA A 14 20.25 -1.07 -13.63
N ILE A 15 19.32 -1.82 -13.02
CA ILE A 15 17.92 -1.88 -13.46
C ILE A 15 17.24 -0.53 -13.28
N GLN A 16 17.47 0.16 -12.16
CA GLN A 16 16.89 1.47 -11.89
C GLN A 16 17.32 2.49 -12.96
N SER A 17 18.62 2.56 -13.25
CA SER A 17 19.15 3.44 -14.32
C SER A 17 18.55 3.11 -15.69
N ALA A 18 18.42 1.81 -16.03
CA ALA A 18 17.80 1.40 -17.27
C ALA A 18 16.33 1.84 -17.38
N ARG A 19 15.56 1.75 -16.28
CA ARG A 19 14.16 2.21 -16.24
C ARG A 19 14.05 3.70 -16.49
N GLU A 20 14.87 4.51 -15.83
CA GLU A 20 14.90 5.96 -16.01
C GLU A 20 15.25 6.36 -17.45
N ILE A 21 16.25 5.72 -18.05
CA ILE A 21 16.62 5.94 -19.46
C ILE A 21 15.45 5.59 -20.39
N MET A 22 14.77 4.47 -20.14
CA MET A 22 13.63 4.04 -20.96
C MET A 22 12.43 4.97 -20.82
N VAL A 23 12.13 5.47 -19.62
CA VAL A 23 11.05 6.44 -19.40
C VAL A 23 11.39 7.78 -20.08
N LYS A 24 12.58 8.33 -19.81
CA LYS A 24 13.05 9.59 -20.43
C LYS A 24 13.10 9.51 -21.95
N GLY A 25 13.52 8.36 -22.49
CA GLY A 25 13.55 8.09 -23.92
C GLY A 25 12.20 7.77 -24.56
N LYS A 26 11.09 7.76 -23.78
CA LYS A 26 9.75 7.36 -24.22
C LYS A 26 9.72 5.96 -24.86
N LYS A 27 10.52 5.05 -24.31
CA LYS A 27 10.64 3.64 -24.73
C LYS A 27 10.03 2.65 -23.74
N MET A 28 9.79 3.07 -22.49
CA MET A 28 9.07 2.25 -21.53
C MET A 28 7.64 2.03 -22.04
N PRO A 29 7.16 0.76 -22.14
CA PRO A 29 5.75 0.51 -22.43
C PRO A 29 4.88 1.22 -21.40
N ALA A 30 3.89 2.01 -21.84
CA ALA A 30 3.00 2.74 -20.94
C ALA A 30 2.40 1.82 -19.87
N SER A 31 2.05 0.60 -20.28
CA SER A 31 1.45 -0.44 -19.45
C SER A 31 2.32 -1.01 -18.32
N ALA A 32 3.64 -0.86 -18.37
CA ALA A 32 4.55 -1.66 -17.54
C ALA A 32 4.33 -1.41 -16.04
N PHE A 33 4.08 -0.15 -15.67
CA PHE A 33 3.96 0.29 -14.27
C PHE A 33 2.78 1.26 -14.04
N GLU A 34 1.96 1.49 -15.07
CA GLU A 34 0.81 2.42 -15.06
C GLU A 34 -0.06 2.28 -13.81
N PHE A 35 -0.56 1.07 -13.56
CA PHE A 35 -1.46 0.82 -12.44
C PHE A 35 -0.81 1.15 -11.08
N ALA A 36 0.46 0.80 -10.88
CA ALA A 36 1.16 1.09 -9.63
C ALA A 36 1.36 2.60 -9.41
N VAL A 37 1.64 3.32 -10.51
CA VAL A 37 1.80 4.77 -10.50
C VAL A 37 0.45 5.46 -10.26
N ASP A 38 -0.62 4.96 -10.86
CA ASP A 38 -1.96 5.54 -10.68
C ASP A 38 -2.52 5.24 -9.28
N ASP A 39 -2.26 4.06 -8.72
CA ASP A 39 -2.59 3.75 -7.33
C ASP A 39 -1.83 4.65 -6.34
N MET A 40 -0.56 4.95 -6.64
CA MET A 40 0.23 5.94 -5.90
C MET A 40 -0.39 7.34 -6.01
N LYS A 41 -0.80 7.77 -7.20
CA LYS A 41 -1.48 9.05 -7.39
C LYS A 41 -2.77 9.11 -6.59
N GLN A 42 -3.56 8.03 -6.52
CA GLN A 42 -4.74 7.98 -5.67
C GLN A 42 -4.37 8.16 -4.18
N ALA A 43 -3.31 7.51 -3.70
CA ALA A 43 -2.82 7.68 -2.32
C ALA A 43 -2.44 9.12 -1.99
N ASN A 44 -1.99 9.86 -3.02
CA ASN A 44 -1.56 11.24 -2.92
C ASN A 44 -2.62 12.25 -3.39
N SER A 45 -3.83 11.79 -3.73
CA SER A 45 -4.95 12.65 -4.15
C SER A 45 -5.62 13.30 -2.94
N ASP A 46 -6.45 14.31 -3.19
CA ASP A 46 -7.17 15.02 -2.12
C ASP A 46 -8.17 14.11 -1.38
N LYS A 47 -8.53 12.95 -1.96
CA LYS A 47 -9.37 11.94 -1.31
C LYS A 47 -8.66 11.14 -0.22
N ALA A 48 -7.31 11.07 -0.25
CA ALA A 48 -6.54 10.22 0.65
C ALA A 48 -5.41 10.94 1.40
N PHE A 49 -4.75 11.90 0.76
CA PHE A 49 -3.64 12.63 1.35
C PHE A 49 -4.13 13.72 2.29
N PHE A 50 -3.67 13.71 3.53
CA PHE A 50 -3.93 14.79 4.49
C PHE A 50 -2.84 14.83 5.56
N PHE A 51 -2.74 15.98 6.22
CA PHE A 51 -1.85 16.16 7.36
C PHE A 51 -2.42 17.15 8.37
N ARG A 52 -2.15 16.91 9.66
CA ARG A 52 -2.61 17.76 10.77
C ARG A 52 -1.65 17.66 11.95
N HIS A 53 -1.56 18.72 12.76
CA HIS A 53 -1.02 18.61 14.11
C HIS A 53 -1.93 17.73 14.97
N GLN A 54 -1.38 17.16 16.04
CA GLN A 54 -2.19 16.49 17.07
C GLN A 54 -3.26 17.44 17.61
N PRO A 55 -4.52 17.00 17.83
CA PRO A 55 -5.54 17.82 18.48
C PRO A 55 -5.05 18.41 19.81
N GLY A 56 -5.26 19.71 20.00
CA GLY A 56 -4.77 20.44 21.18
C GLY A 56 -3.32 20.93 21.10
N HIS A 57 -2.62 20.68 19.99
CA HIS A 57 -1.25 21.15 19.75
C HIS A 57 -1.18 22.08 18.52
N GLU A 58 -0.45 23.19 18.65
CA GLU A 58 -0.15 24.11 17.53
C GLU A 58 1.24 23.86 16.92
N ALA A 59 2.01 22.95 17.50
CA ALA A 59 3.32 22.51 17.02
C ALA A 59 3.46 21.01 17.30
N SER A 60 4.36 20.34 16.58
CA SER A 60 4.62 18.92 16.81
C SER A 60 6.11 18.63 16.85
N ALA A 61 6.54 17.87 17.85
CA ALA A 61 7.89 17.33 17.92
C ALA A 61 8.08 16.16 16.95
N TYR A 62 7.00 15.40 16.73
CA TYR A 62 7.00 14.20 15.90
C TYR A 62 5.95 14.27 14.79
N LEU A 63 6.16 13.50 13.73
CA LEU A 63 5.21 13.26 12.66
C LEU A 63 5.11 11.75 12.43
N PHE A 64 3.92 11.18 12.62
CA PHE A 64 3.66 9.81 12.20
C PHE A 64 3.25 9.75 10.72
N PHE A 65 4.06 9.07 9.93
CA PHE A 65 3.81 8.76 8.52
C PHE A 65 3.59 7.24 8.36
N PRO A 66 2.34 6.75 8.38
CA PRO A 66 2.04 5.32 8.28
C PRO A 66 2.38 4.72 6.90
N GLY A 67 2.49 5.56 5.88
CA GLY A 67 2.63 5.15 4.48
C GLY A 67 1.31 4.64 3.88
N CYS A 68 1.28 4.53 2.56
CA CYS A 68 0.05 4.24 1.82
C CYS A 68 -0.46 2.81 2.02
N GLN A 69 0.43 1.82 2.15
CA GLN A 69 0.03 0.41 2.21
C GLN A 69 -0.54 0.02 3.58
N LEU A 70 -0.04 0.60 4.67
CA LEU A 70 -0.60 0.34 5.99
C LEU A 70 -2.04 0.87 6.09
N GLY A 71 -2.30 2.08 5.58
CA GLY A 71 -3.65 2.63 5.48
C GLY A 71 -4.56 1.87 4.50
N ALA A 72 -3.99 1.33 3.42
CA ALA A 72 -4.74 0.53 2.45
C ALA A 72 -5.15 -0.85 2.98
N SER A 73 -4.36 -1.47 3.86
CA SER A 73 -4.56 -2.86 4.29
C SER A 73 -5.01 -3.02 5.74
N ALA A 74 -4.66 -2.08 6.61
CA ALA A 74 -5.04 -2.14 8.01
C ALA A 74 -5.42 -0.75 8.59
N PRO A 75 -6.56 -0.16 8.14
CA PRO A 75 -7.04 1.14 8.62
C PRO A 75 -7.15 1.28 10.14
N SER A 76 -7.56 0.23 10.86
CA SER A 76 -7.66 0.26 12.32
C SER A 76 -6.29 0.34 12.98
N THR A 77 -5.31 -0.38 12.44
CA THR A 77 -3.93 -0.40 12.95
C THR A 77 -3.29 0.97 12.85
N VAL A 78 -3.54 1.72 11.76
CA VAL A 78 -3.05 3.10 11.60
C VAL A 78 -3.50 3.98 12.77
N GLN A 79 -4.80 4.02 13.03
CA GLN A 79 -5.35 4.86 14.10
C GLN A 79 -4.85 4.43 15.47
N LYS A 80 -4.90 3.14 15.79
CA LYS A 80 -4.40 2.64 17.09
C LYS A 80 -2.92 2.94 17.31
N THR A 81 -2.10 2.84 16.26
CA THR A 81 -0.68 3.21 16.34
C THR A 81 -0.55 4.71 16.59
N TYR A 82 -1.31 5.54 15.88
CA TYR A 82 -1.29 6.99 16.08
C TYR A 82 -1.75 7.40 17.48
N ASP A 83 -2.86 6.85 17.97
CA ASP A 83 -3.40 7.11 19.31
C ASP A 83 -2.39 6.69 20.40
N TYR A 84 -1.71 5.56 20.21
CA TYR A 84 -0.64 5.12 21.09
C TYR A 84 0.52 6.12 21.09
N LEU A 85 1.03 6.52 19.93
CA LEU A 85 2.13 7.48 19.83
C LEU A 85 1.76 8.84 20.46
N CYS A 86 0.54 9.33 20.23
CA CYS A 86 0.05 10.58 20.83
C CYS A 86 -0.04 10.54 22.35
N ARG A 87 -0.26 9.36 22.94
CA ARG A 87 -0.34 9.17 24.40
C ARG A 87 1.04 9.05 25.04
N GLU A 88 1.96 8.34 24.40
CA GLU A 88 3.27 8.03 24.99
C GLU A 88 4.35 9.08 24.66
N LEU A 89 4.21 9.86 23.58
CA LEU A 89 5.20 10.86 23.19
C LEU A 89 4.80 12.28 23.62
N GLU A 90 5.74 12.98 24.25
CA GLU A 90 5.59 14.40 24.60
C GLU A 90 5.84 15.32 23.40
N GLY A 91 5.33 16.56 23.47
CA GLY A 91 5.59 17.59 22.44
C GLY A 91 4.72 17.51 21.18
N GLY A 92 3.74 16.60 21.15
CA GLY A 92 2.75 16.49 20.08
C GLY A 92 3.23 15.68 18.87
N VAL A 93 2.32 14.84 18.35
CA VAL A 93 2.56 13.96 17.21
C VAL A 93 1.63 14.37 16.05
N ALA A 94 2.18 15.06 15.06
CA ALA A 94 1.47 15.30 13.82
C ALA A 94 1.16 13.99 13.08
N PHE A 95 0.16 14.01 12.22
CA PHE A 95 -0.18 12.91 11.32
C PHE A 95 -0.03 13.35 9.87
N MET A 96 0.49 12.49 9.00
CA MET A 96 0.49 12.68 7.55
C MET A 96 0.26 11.36 6.83
N GLN A 97 -0.85 11.24 6.14
CA GLN A 97 -1.13 10.12 5.26
C GLN A 97 -0.75 10.44 3.82
N GLY A 98 -0.06 9.51 3.17
CA GLY A 98 0.29 9.57 1.75
C GLY A 98 1.19 8.42 1.32
N CYS A 99 1.59 8.42 0.06
CA CYS A 99 2.67 7.58 -0.46
C CYS A 99 3.97 8.40 -0.51
N CYS A 100 5.08 7.78 -0.08
CA CYS A 100 6.42 8.39 -0.10
C CYS A 100 6.99 8.62 -1.52
N GLY A 101 6.31 8.16 -2.57
CA GLY A 101 6.76 8.29 -3.96
C GLY A 101 7.58 7.10 -4.49
N ILE A 102 7.84 6.08 -3.66
CA ILE A 102 8.66 4.92 -4.06
C ILE A 102 8.15 4.21 -5.32
N MET A 103 6.84 4.22 -5.57
CA MET A 103 6.27 3.62 -6.79
C MET A 103 6.71 4.36 -8.06
N ALA A 104 6.76 5.70 -8.04
CA ALA A 104 7.27 6.49 -9.15
C ALA A 104 8.77 6.24 -9.35
N GLN A 105 9.54 6.19 -8.26
CA GLN A 105 10.97 5.89 -8.33
C GLN A 105 11.20 4.51 -8.98
N TRP A 106 10.56 3.46 -8.48
CA TRP A 106 10.67 2.12 -9.07
C TRP A 106 10.18 2.06 -10.52
N ALA A 107 9.22 2.90 -10.91
CA ALA A 107 8.76 2.98 -12.30
C ALA A 107 9.74 3.71 -13.24
N GLY A 108 10.79 4.34 -12.71
CA GLY A 108 11.70 5.22 -13.46
C GLY A 108 11.08 6.60 -13.76
N GLN A 109 9.99 6.96 -13.08
CA GLN A 109 9.27 8.23 -13.26
C GLN A 109 9.87 9.32 -12.37
N THR A 110 11.10 9.75 -12.68
CA THR A 110 11.87 10.71 -11.86
C THR A 110 11.13 12.02 -11.63
N GLU A 111 10.49 12.59 -12.65
CA GLU A 111 9.75 13.86 -12.52
C GLU A 111 8.60 13.75 -11.50
N LEU A 112 7.79 12.70 -11.60
CA LEU A 112 6.69 12.44 -10.68
C LEU A 112 7.18 12.14 -9.24
N PHE A 113 8.36 11.51 -9.11
CA PHE A 113 8.98 11.29 -7.81
C PHE A 113 9.38 12.62 -7.15
N GLU A 114 10.01 13.54 -7.89
CA GLU A 114 10.37 14.87 -7.40
C GLU A 114 9.13 15.72 -7.06
N GLU A 115 8.06 15.64 -7.85
CA GLU A 115 6.77 16.29 -7.52
C GLU A 115 6.19 15.77 -6.21
N THR A 116 6.25 14.45 -6.00
CA THR A 116 5.78 13.82 -4.75
C THR A 116 6.63 14.27 -3.56
N LYS A 117 7.95 14.32 -3.72
CA LYS A 117 8.88 14.83 -2.71
C LYS A 117 8.57 16.28 -2.34
N ALA A 118 8.35 17.15 -3.34
CA ALA A 118 8.01 18.55 -3.11
C ALA A 118 6.70 18.70 -2.30
N LYS A 119 5.66 17.91 -2.63
CA LYS A 119 4.40 17.89 -1.88
C LYS A 119 4.59 17.48 -0.42
N LEU A 120 5.40 16.45 -0.17
CA LEU A 120 5.70 15.97 1.18
C LEU A 120 6.51 16.98 1.99
N ILE A 121 7.52 17.60 1.38
CA ILE A 121 8.30 18.68 2.01
C ILE A 121 7.39 19.82 2.40
N GLN A 122 6.55 20.33 1.49
CA GLN A 122 5.64 21.43 1.80
C GLN A 122 4.74 21.14 3.01
N ALA A 123 4.16 19.93 3.08
CA ALA A 123 3.33 19.52 4.20
C ALA A 123 4.13 19.38 5.50
N TRP A 124 5.35 18.86 5.44
CA TRP A 124 6.24 18.72 6.60
C TRP A 124 6.73 20.08 7.13
N GLU A 125 7.04 21.02 6.24
CA GLU A 125 7.38 22.40 6.61
C GLU A 125 6.21 23.12 7.27
N ALA A 126 4.99 22.92 6.76
CA ALA A 126 3.77 23.46 7.37
C ALA A 126 3.51 22.91 8.79
N LEU A 127 4.04 21.74 9.12
CA LEU A 127 3.99 21.13 10.45
C LEU A 127 5.17 21.54 11.36
N GLY A 128 6.05 22.44 10.91
CA GLY A 128 7.20 22.91 11.70
C GLY A 128 8.41 21.97 11.69
N LYS A 129 8.54 21.10 10.67
CA LYS A 129 9.68 20.18 10.48
C LYS A 129 9.92 19.18 11.65
N PRO A 130 8.88 18.48 12.13
CA PRO A 130 9.00 17.47 13.19
C PRO A 130 9.89 16.28 12.80
N GLN A 131 10.36 15.51 13.78
CA GLN A 131 10.98 14.21 13.54
C GLN A 131 9.95 13.24 12.94
N VAL A 132 10.23 12.67 11.78
CA VAL A 132 9.34 11.74 11.08
C VAL A 132 9.52 10.32 11.61
N ILE A 133 8.42 9.68 11.95
CA ILE A 133 8.30 8.29 12.39
C ILE A 133 7.53 7.52 11.32
N THR A 134 8.09 6.43 10.80
CA THR A 134 7.39 5.55 9.85
C THR A 134 7.46 4.08 10.23
N ALA A 135 6.45 3.31 9.82
CA ALA A 135 6.42 1.86 10.05
C ALA A 135 6.95 1.04 8.87
N CYS A 136 7.09 1.65 7.69
CA CYS A 136 7.46 0.93 6.47
C CYS A 136 8.94 1.14 6.15
N PRO A 137 9.76 0.08 6.07
CA PRO A 137 11.19 0.20 5.74
C PRO A 137 11.47 0.89 4.40
N SER A 138 10.67 0.61 3.38
CA SER A 138 10.79 1.29 2.10
C SER A 138 10.46 2.78 2.22
N CYS A 139 9.45 3.14 3.03
CA CYS A 139 9.18 4.55 3.32
C CYS A 139 10.34 5.17 4.08
N ARG A 140 10.95 4.49 5.06
CA ARG A 140 12.10 5.01 5.80
C ARG A 140 13.23 5.41 4.85
N LYS A 141 13.67 4.50 3.98
CA LYS A 141 14.71 4.79 2.97
C LYS A 141 14.32 5.95 2.05
N THR A 142 13.11 5.92 1.49
CA THR A 142 12.66 6.98 0.57
C THR A 142 12.51 8.33 1.26
N LEU A 143 12.05 8.36 2.51
CA LEU A 143 11.84 9.59 3.25
C LEU A 143 13.15 10.18 3.76
N GLU A 144 14.21 9.39 3.96
CA GLU A 144 15.56 9.91 4.23
C GLU A 144 16.04 10.79 3.05
N ASP A 145 15.70 10.42 1.79
CA ASP A 145 15.97 11.28 0.63
C ASP A 145 15.11 12.56 0.59
N VAL A 146 13.98 12.58 1.31
CA VAL A 146 13.00 13.69 1.34
C VAL A 146 13.27 14.65 2.49
N PHE A 147 13.47 14.11 3.70
CA PHE A 147 13.56 14.84 4.97
C PHE A 147 14.95 14.76 5.63
N SER A 148 15.93 14.17 4.95
CA SER A 148 17.30 13.99 5.45
C SER A 148 17.36 13.15 6.73
N ASP A 149 18.12 13.57 7.74
CA ASP A 149 18.36 12.87 9.01
C ASP A 149 17.17 12.90 9.99
N LYS A 150 16.05 13.52 9.60
CA LYS A 150 14.84 13.64 10.43
C LYS A 150 13.87 12.47 10.28
N VAL A 151 14.36 11.27 9.93
CA VAL A 151 13.53 10.08 9.76
C VAL A 151 14.00 8.96 10.69
N THR A 152 13.06 8.37 11.42
CA THR A 152 13.26 7.15 12.19
C THR A 152 12.12 6.16 11.91
N ASP A 153 12.30 4.90 12.27
CA ASP A 153 11.20 3.95 12.28
C ASP A 153 10.50 3.88 13.64
N VAL A 154 9.26 3.37 13.61
CA VAL A 154 8.48 3.10 14.81
C VAL A 154 9.10 2.00 15.68
N TRP A 155 9.92 1.12 15.11
CA TRP A 155 10.44 -0.07 15.78
C TRP A 155 11.48 0.28 16.83
N THR A 156 12.44 1.10 16.46
CA THR A 156 13.46 1.66 17.35
C THR A 156 12.83 2.49 18.45
N LEU A 157 11.85 3.33 18.12
CA LEU A 157 11.10 4.13 19.10
C LEU A 157 10.36 3.27 20.13
N LEU A 158 9.68 2.21 19.69
CA LEU A 158 8.93 1.31 20.56
C LEU A 158 9.81 0.53 21.54
N LEU A 159 11.14 0.50 21.35
CA LEU A 159 12.04 -0.14 22.32
C LEU A 159 12.01 0.55 23.68
N ASP A 160 11.79 1.86 23.71
CA ASP A 160 11.82 2.66 24.95
C ASP A 160 10.41 2.95 25.51
N LEU A 161 9.36 2.45 24.84
CA LEU A 161 7.96 2.69 25.21
C LEU A 161 7.29 1.43 25.79
N PRO A 162 6.26 1.58 26.65
CA PRO A 162 5.55 0.44 27.23
C PRO A 162 4.72 -0.30 26.18
N LEU A 163 5.03 -1.56 25.92
CA LEU A 163 4.28 -2.37 24.94
C LEU A 163 2.99 -2.93 25.53
N PRO A 164 1.91 -3.02 24.72
CA PRO A 164 0.73 -3.79 25.13
C PRO A 164 1.07 -5.27 25.29
N ALA A 165 0.44 -5.93 26.26
CA ALA A 165 0.61 -7.36 26.45
C ALA A 165 -0.06 -8.14 25.31
N LEU A 166 0.61 -9.17 24.80
CA LEU A 166 -0.02 -10.14 23.90
C LEU A 166 -0.76 -11.19 24.73
N GLU A 167 -2.00 -11.48 24.36
CA GLU A 167 -2.83 -12.45 25.08
C GLU A 167 -2.37 -13.90 24.86
N GLU A 168 -1.84 -14.22 23.66
CA GLU A 168 -1.44 -15.58 23.31
C GLU A 168 -0.30 -15.61 22.29
N ALA A 169 0.63 -16.55 22.44
CA ALA A 169 1.71 -16.78 21.48
C ALA A 169 1.19 -17.42 20.17
N LEU A 170 1.83 -17.04 19.05
CA LEU A 170 1.69 -17.68 17.74
C LEU A 170 3.02 -18.33 17.34
N PRO A 171 3.00 -19.47 16.61
CA PRO A 171 4.19 -19.92 15.90
C PRO A 171 4.46 -18.96 14.74
N LEU A 172 5.52 -18.18 14.86
CA LEU A 172 5.88 -17.12 13.93
C LEU A 172 7.19 -17.46 13.23
N THR A 173 7.24 -17.33 11.91
CA THR A 173 8.50 -17.32 11.16
C THR A 173 8.82 -15.92 10.66
N MET A 174 10.03 -15.44 10.95
CA MET A 174 10.49 -14.11 10.58
C MET A 174 10.63 -13.97 9.06
N HIS A 175 10.21 -12.82 8.53
CA HIS A 175 10.57 -12.33 7.20
C HIS A 175 11.02 -10.88 7.27
N ASP A 176 12.34 -10.67 7.24
CA ASP A 176 12.92 -9.32 7.14
C ASP A 176 12.61 -8.72 5.76
N ALA A 177 11.99 -7.53 5.79
CA ALA A 177 11.63 -6.82 4.58
C ALA A 177 12.87 -6.33 3.84
N CYS A 178 12.89 -6.48 2.51
CA CYS A 178 14.03 -6.05 1.70
C CYS A 178 14.37 -4.55 1.80
N GLY A 179 13.41 -3.70 2.19
CA GLY A 179 13.64 -2.28 2.46
C GLY A 179 14.52 -2.00 3.68
N ALA A 180 14.61 -2.93 4.64
CA ALA A 180 15.46 -2.84 5.83
C ALA A 180 16.79 -3.62 5.69
N ARG A 181 17.14 -4.06 4.47
CA ARG A 181 18.33 -4.92 4.24
C ARG A 181 19.61 -4.35 4.85
N TYR A 182 19.79 -3.04 4.73
CA TYR A 182 20.96 -2.30 5.23
C TYR A 182 20.68 -1.52 6.52
N MET A 183 19.55 -1.78 7.18
CA MET A 183 19.15 -1.16 8.45
C MET A 183 19.25 -2.21 9.55
N GLU A 184 20.46 -2.46 10.06
CA GLU A 184 20.70 -3.43 11.13
C GLU A 184 19.94 -3.07 12.41
N GLU A 185 19.92 -1.78 12.75
CA GLU A 185 19.22 -1.24 13.91
C GLU A 185 17.71 -1.51 13.87
N THR A 186 17.08 -1.43 12.69
CA THR A 186 15.66 -1.80 12.52
C THR A 186 15.45 -3.29 12.74
N ARG A 187 16.30 -4.11 12.12
CA ARG A 187 16.20 -5.57 12.17
C ARG A 187 16.39 -6.11 13.59
N GLU A 188 17.30 -5.52 14.35
CA GLU A 188 17.53 -5.86 15.75
C GLU A 188 16.44 -5.30 16.67
N ALA A 189 15.92 -4.10 16.40
CA ALA A 189 14.79 -3.55 17.14
C ALA A 189 13.56 -4.45 17.04
N VAL A 190 13.22 -4.91 15.82
CA VAL A 190 12.11 -5.84 15.58
C VAL A 190 12.25 -7.12 16.41
N ARG A 191 13.43 -7.74 16.41
CA ARG A 191 13.71 -8.95 17.21
C ARG A 191 13.58 -8.70 18.70
N THR A 192 14.12 -7.57 19.16
CA THR A 192 14.05 -7.17 20.57
C THR A 192 12.60 -6.93 21.02
N LEU A 193 11.79 -6.27 20.18
CA LEU A 193 10.36 -6.08 20.44
C LEU A 193 9.62 -7.41 20.56
N LEU A 194 9.89 -8.35 19.65
CA LEU A 194 9.27 -9.68 19.69
C LEU A 194 9.62 -10.44 20.97
N ALA A 195 10.87 -10.37 21.41
CA ALA A 195 11.29 -10.95 22.68
C ALA A 195 10.56 -10.28 23.88
N LYS A 196 10.42 -8.94 23.88
CA LYS A 196 9.65 -8.20 24.91
C LYS A 196 8.17 -8.58 24.94
N LEU A 197 7.60 -8.89 23.77
CA LEU A 197 6.22 -9.37 23.63
C LEU A 197 6.06 -10.86 24.00
N GLY A 198 7.15 -11.54 24.39
CA GLY A 198 7.13 -12.97 24.74
C GLY A 198 6.98 -13.90 23.55
N CYS A 199 7.18 -13.42 22.33
CA CYS A 199 7.10 -14.23 21.12
C CYS A 199 8.36 -15.10 20.97
N GLN A 200 8.17 -16.36 20.61
CA GLN A 200 9.23 -17.20 20.06
C GLN A 200 9.09 -17.19 18.54
N VAL A 201 10.15 -16.79 17.83
CA VAL A 201 10.12 -16.60 16.38
C VAL A 201 11.18 -17.50 15.75
N HIS A 202 10.76 -18.32 14.79
CA HIS A 202 11.63 -19.11 13.95
C HIS A 202 12.37 -18.20 12.94
N GLU A 203 13.69 -18.31 12.91
CA GLU A 203 14.57 -17.62 11.97
C GLU A 203 14.91 -18.54 10.80
N PRO A 204 14.43 -18.27 9.57
CA PRO A 204 14.71 -19.12 8.43
C PRO A 204 16.17 -18.98 7.97
N PRO A 205 16.70 -19.93 7.16
CA PRO A 205 18.08 -19.87 6.67
C PRO A 205 18.43 -18.57 5.92
N TYR A 206 17.45 -18.02 5.19
CA TYR A 206 17.54 -16.71 4.55
C TYR A 206 16.81 -15.67 5.39
N THR A 207 17.55 -15.02 6.28
CA THR A 207 17.07 -13.96 7.16
C THR A 207 17.99 -12.73 7.11
N GLY A 208 17.62 -11.64 7.77
CA GLY A 208 18.40 -10.42 7.86
C GLY A 208 18.66 -9.77 6.50
N ASP A 209 19.92 -9.48 6.22
CA ASP A 209 20.39 -8.84 4.99
C ASP A 209 20.38 -9.79 3.78
N ARG A 210 20.13 -11.09 4.01
CA ARG A 210 20.02 -12.14 2.98
C ARG A 210 18.58 -12.55 2.70
N SER A 211 17.60 -11.96 3.39
CA SER A 211 16.19 -12.25 3.16
C SER A 211 15.78 -12.07 1.69
N PRO A 212 15.02 -13.03 1.12
CA PRO A 212 14.56 -12.94 -0.26
C PRO A 212 13.52 -11.82 -0.41
N CYS A 213 13.34 -11.33 -1.63
CA CYS A 213 12.27 -10.38 -1.93
C CYS A 213 10.94 -11.12 -2.08
N CYS A 214 9.88 -10.61 -1.46
CA CYS A 214 8.53 -11.17 -1.52
C CYS A 214 7.82 -10.97 -2.87
N GLY A 215 8.39 -10.22 -3.82
CA GLY A 215 7.78 -9.87 -5.11
C GLY A 215 6.89 -8.62 -5.09
N TYR A 216 6.83 -7.87 -3.99
CA TYR A 216 6.12 -6.59 -3.95
C TYR A 216 6.95 -5.44 -4.54
N GLY A 217 8.20 -5.31 -4.08
CA GLY A 217 9.10 -4.21 -4.44
C GLY A 217 9.56 -4.25 -5.89
N GLY A 218 9.98 -3.10 -6.42
CA GLY A 218 10.43 -2.99 -7.81
C GLY A 218 9.32 -3.23 -8.84
N LEU A 219 8.06 -3.25 -8.41
CA LEU A 219 6.84 -3.35 -9.22
C LEU A 219 6.67 -4.66 -10.01
N VAL A 220 7.39 -5.73 -9.62
CA VAL A 220 7.37 -6.98 -10.37
C VAL A 220 5.97 -7.58 -10.47
N GLN A 221 5.14 -7.50 -9.43
CA GLN A 221 3.75 -7.98 -9.46
C GLN A 221 2.88 -7.35 -10.55
N PHE A 222 3.21 -6.14 -11.02
CA PHE A 222 2.45 -5.45 -12.07
C PHE A 222 3.01 -5.74 -13.46
N SER A 223 4.34 -5.91 -13.57
CA SER A 223 5.00 -6.17 -14.86
C SER A 223 5.13 -7.65 -15.22
N ASN A 224 5.17 -8.54 -14.22
CA ASN A 224 5.37 -9.99 -14.37
C ASN A 224 4.81 -10.74 -13.13
N ALA A 225 3.51 -11.02 -13.15
CA ALA A 225 2.79 -11.67 -12.05
C ALA A 225 3.35 -13.07 -11.73
N ASP A 226 3.70 -13.87 -12.74
CA ASP A 226 4.24 -15.22 -12.55
C ASP A 226 5.59 -15.19 -11.79
N MET A 227 6.47 -14.25 -12.12
CA MET A 227 7.72 -14.07 -11.39
C MET A 227 7.46 -13.59 -9.96
N ALA A 228 6.53 -12.65 -9.76
CA ALA A 228 6.16 -12.20 -8.42
C ALA A 228 5.63 -13.35 -7.56
N LYS A 229 4.81 -14.22 -8.15
CA LYS A 229 4.32 -15.45 -7.52
C LYS A 229 5.49 -16.38 -7.14
N ALA A 230 6.38 -16.70 -8.09
CA ALA A 230 7.53 -17.56 -7.82
C ALA A 230 8.43 -17.02 -6.69
N MET A 231 8.61 -15.70 -6.63
CA MET A 231 9.34 -15.03 -5.54
C MET A 231 8.63 -15.19 -4.19
N THR A 232 7.30 -15.03 -4.17
CA THR A 232 6.51 -15.22 -2.95
C THR A 232 6.51 -16.69 -2.51
N ASP A 233 6.29 -17.63 -3.42
CA ASP A 233 6.30 -19.08 -3.17
C ASP A 233 7.63 -19.52 -2.54
N PHE A 234 8.76 -18.98 -3.01
CA PHE A 234 10.08 -19.21 -2.41
C PHE A 234 10.18 -18.72 -0.95
N CYS A 235 9.53 -17.60 -0.61
CA CYS A 235 9.56 -17.04 0.74
C CYS A 235 8.70 -17.81 1.75
N ILE A 236 7.66 -18.51 1.28
CA ILE A 236 6.65 -19.16 2.14
C ILE A 236 6.74 -20.70 2.14
N GLY A 237 7.53 -21.29 1.24
CA GLY A 237 7.57 -22.74 1.02
C GLY A 237 8.42 -23.55 2.01
N ASP A 238 9.12 -22.90 2.96
CA ASP A 238 10.03 -23.56 3.91
C ASP A 238 9.34 -24.14 5.15
N ILE A 239 8.25 -23.52 5.64
CA ILE A 239 7.57 -23.94 6.87
C ILE A 239 6.10 -23.47 6.92
N ASP A 240 5.21 -24.29 7.50
CA ASP A 240 3.79 -23.96 7.71
C ASP A 240 3.58 -23.23 9.06
N GLU A 241 4.06 -21.99 9.12
CA GLU A 241 3.88 -21.06 10.24
C GLU A 241 3.42 -19.70 9.75
N THR A 242 2.90 -18.88 10.67
CA THR A 242 2.47 -17.52 10.36
C THR A 242 3.70 -16.65 10.05
N ARG A 243 3.74 -16.07 8.85
CA ARG A 243 4.82 -15.19 8.40
C ARG A 243 4.71 -13.84 9.10
N LEU A 244 5.67 -13.55 9.94
CA LEU A 244 5.81 -12.25 10.58
C LEU A 244 6.67 -11.34 9.71
N THR A 245 6.19 -10.14 9.44
CA THR A 245 6.98 -9.11 8.78
C THR A 245 6.61 -7.72 9.29
N TYR A 246 7.42 -6.73 8.96
CA TYR A 246 7.22 -5.32 9.29
C TYR A 246 7.13 -4.47 8.00
N CYS A 247 6.67 -5.10 6.92
CA CYS A 247 6.32 -4.46 5.66
C CYS A 247 4.95 -4.95 5.20
N MET A 248 3.98 -4.04 5.10
CA MET A 248 2.62 -4.38 4.69
C MET A 248 2.56 -4.98 3.27
N GLY A 249 3.46 -4.56 2.38
CA GLY A 249 3.59 -5.14 1.04
C GLY A 249 4.01 -6.62 1.07
N CYS A 250 4.94 -7.01 1.96
CA CYS A 250 5.31 -8.42 2.15
C CYS A 250 4.13 -9.22 2.72
N ARG A 251 3.51 -8.69 3.78
CA ARG A 251 2.36 -9.30 4.45
C ARG A 251 1.24 -9.60 3.46
N ASP A 252 0.89 -8.63 2.62
CA ASP A 252 -0.19 -8.79 1.65
C ASP A 252 0.15 -9.76 0.51
N ARG A 253 1.41 -9.78 0.04
CA ARG A 253 1.86 -10.78 -0.95
C ARG A 253 1.71 -12.19 -0.40
N PHE A 254 2.17 -12.43 0.83
CA PHE A 254 2.06 -13.76 1.45
C PHE A 254 0.60 -14.19 1.63
N SER A 255 -0.25 -13.29 2.13
CA SER A 255 -1.68 -13.58 2.29
C SER A 255 -2.39 -13.87 0.96
N ARG A 256 -2.04 -13.17 -0.13
CA ARG A 256 -2.60 -13.40 -1.47
C ARG A 256 -2.22 -14.75 -2.07
N GLU A 257 -1.04 -15.27 -1.74
CA GLU A 257 -0.60 -16.60 -2.15
C GLU A 257 -1.03 -17.69 -1.14
N GLY A 258 -1.90 -17.37 -0.19
CA GLY A 258 -2.53 -18.32 0.73
C GLY A 258 -1.77 -18.60 2.03
N ALA A 259 -0.65 -17.91 2.30
CA ALA A 259 0.06 -18.07 3.57
C ALA A 259 -0.58 -17.22 4.69
N ARG A 260 -0.58 -17.76 5.91
CA ARG A 260 -0.85 -16.96 7.12
C ARG A 260 0.25 -15.90 7.25
N ALA A 261 -0.12 -14.64 7.35
CA ALA A 261 0.84 -13.54 7.44
C ALA A 261 0.32 -12.41 8.33
N VAL A 262 1.21 -11.84 9.13
CA VAL A 262 0.89 -10.75 10.06
C VAL A 262 1.94 -9.66 10.01
N HIS A 263 1.49 -8.40 9.99
CA HIS A 263 2.37 -7.26 10.16
C HIS A 263 2.65 -7.02 11.65
N LEU A 264 3.87 -6.65 12.04
CA LEU A 264 4.23 -6.49 13.46
C LEU A 264 3.34 -5.46 14.19
N LEU A 265 2.92 -4.35 13.54
CA LEU A 265 1.93 -3.44 14.15
C LEU A 265 0.55 -4.08 14.33
N GLU A 266 0.12 -4.98 13.44
CA GLU A 266 -1.13 -5.73 13.64
C GLU A 266 -1.01 -6.64 14.86
N LEU A 267 0.13 -7.33 15.02
CA LEU A 267 0.40 -8.15 16.20
C LEU A 267 0.35 -7.32 17.50
N ILE A 268 0.98 -6.15 17.51
CA ILE A 268 1.05 -5.26 18.68
C ILE A 268 -0.31 -4.65 19.02
N PHE A 269 -1.05 -4.11 18.04
CA PHE A 269 -2.22 -3.25 18.29
C PHE A 269 -3.58 -3.89 17.98
N ASP A 270 -3.63 -4.94 17.18
CA ASP A 270 -4.86 -5.64 16.82
C ASP A 270 -4.99 -7.05 17.41
N GLY A 271 -3.94 -7.55 18.05
CA GLY A 271 -3.88 -8.89 18.62
C GLY A 271 -3.91 -9.99 17.56
N LYS A 272 -4.37 -11.20 17.92
CA LYS A 272 -4.49 -12.33 16.99
C LYS A 272 -5.56 -12.05 15.94
N ARG A 273 -5.12 -11.86 14.69
CA ARG A 273 -5.98 -11.90 13.50
C ARG A 273 -5.25 -12.57 12.35
N GLU A 274 -4.96 -13.86 12.51
CA GLU A 274 -4.27 -14.68 11.49
C GLU A 274 -5.01 -14.70 10.14
N ASP A 275 -6.31 -14.39 10.13
CA ASP A 275 -7.21 -14.53 8.97
C ASP A 275 -7.61 -13.19 8.31
N ARG A 276 -6.79 -12.15 8.42
CA ARG A 276 -7.01 -10.95 7.61
C ARG A 276 -6.46 -11.20 6.22
N GLY A 277 -7.30 -11.60 5.27
CA GLY A 277 -6.92 -11.60 3.85
C GLY A 277 -6.41 -10.22 3.40
N ALA A 278 -5.46 -10.17 2.48
CA ALA A 278 -5.08 -8.89 1.86
C ALA A 278 -6.29 -8.31 1.09
N PRO A 279 -6.60 -7.02 1.22
CA PRO A 279 -7.70 -6.43 0.49
C PRO A 279 -7.42 -6.38 -1.02
N GLY A 280 -8.51 -6.45 -1.79
CA GLY A 280 -8.50 -6.14 -3.22
C GLY A 280 -8.12 -4.67 -3.49
N TYR A 281 -7.69 -4.35 -4.71
CA TYR A 281 -7.21 -3.02 -5.04
C TYR A 281 -8.26 -1.92 -4.93
N SER A 282 -9.53 -2.21 -5.23
CA SER A 282 -10.64 -1.26 -5.00
C SER A 282 -10.77 -0.94 -3.51
N LEU A 283 -10.82 -1.97 -2.66
CA LEU A 283 -10.93 -1.81 -1.21
C LEU A 283 -9.71 -1.11 -0.62
N ARG A 284 -8.52 -1.28 -1.19
CA ARG A 284 -7.32 -0.53 -0.79
C ARG A 284 -7.44 0.98 -1.00
N GLN A 285 -8.10 1.42 -2.06
CA GLN A 285 -8.37 2.84 -2.31
C GLN A 285 -9.41 3.36 -1.32
N ASP A 286 -10.52 2.63 -1.16
CA ASP A 286 -11.57 2.97 -0.20
C ASP A 286 -11.05 3.03 1.24
N ASN A 287 -10.17 2.10 1.63
CA ASN A 287 -9.55 2.06 2.95
C ASN A 287 -8.71 3.29 3.25
N ARG A 288 -7.98 3.83 2.25
CA ARG A 288 -7.20 5.07 2.43
C ARG A 288 -8.12 6.27 2.61
N GLU A 289 -9.17 6.37 1.80
CA GLU A 289 -10.20 7.41 1.94
C GLU A 289 -10.90 7.31 3.31
N GLU A 290 -11.16 6.08 3.76
CA GLU A 290 -11.75 5.80 5.07
C GLU A 290 -10.85 6.24 6.23
N VAL A 291 -9.53 5.98 6.18
CA VAL A 291 -8.61 6.47 7.20
C VAL A 291 -8.67 8.00 7.28
N ARG A 292 -8.65 8.68 6.12
CA ARG A 292 -8.78 10.15 6.08
C ARG A 292 -10.07 10.61 6.74
N ARG A 293 -11.21 10.15 6.20
CA ARG A 293 -12.54 10.57 6.65
C ARG A 293 -12.73 10.31 8.14
N ARG A 294 -12.40 9.09 8.58
CA ARG A 294 -12.57 8.66 9.98
C ARG A 294 -11.68 9.46 10.91
N MET A 295 -10.39 9.62 10.60
CA MET A 295 -9.48 10.35 11.47
C MET A 295 -9.82 11.85 11.53
N LEU A 296 -10.12 12.50 10.39
CA LEU A 296 -10.58 13.90 10.34
C LEU A 296 -11.83 14.12 11.19
N THR A 297 -12.81 13.23 11.10
CA THR A 297 -14.05 13.33 11.87
C THR A 297 -13.82 13.06 13.36
N GLU A 298 -13.18 11.95 13.71
CA GLU A 298 -13.09 11.48 15.09
C GLU A 298 -12.06 12.24 15.93
N LEU A 299 -10.95 12.69 15.32
CA LEU A 299 -9.85 13.35 16.04
C LEU A 299 -9.88 14.86 15.90
N TRP A 300 -10.23 15.39 14.72
CA TRP A 300 -10.21 16.84 14.43
C TRP A 300 -11.60 17.48 14.37
N GLY A 301 -12.69 16.70 14.43
CA GLY A 301 -14.05 17.23 14.30
C GLY A 301 -14.34 17.84 12.93
N GLU A 302 -13.53 17.50 11.92
CA GLU A 302 -13.70 17.95 10.54
C GLU A 302 -14.61 16.97 9.81
N GLU A 303 -15.87 17.35 9.61
CA GLU A 303 -16.83 16.54 8.87
C GLU A 303 -16.48 16.54 7.37
N GLU A 304 -16.28 15.35 6.82
CA GLU A 304 -16.23 15.13 5.38
C GLU A 304 -17.49 14.37 4.95
N GLU A 305 -18.25 14.94 4.01
CA GLU A 305 -19.35 14.20 3.39
C GLU A 305 -18.81 12.97 2.67
N ALA A 306 -19.29 11.80 3.05
CA ALA A 306 -18.97 10.58 2.33
C ALA A 306 -19.50 10.69 0.89
N GLU A 307 -18.60 10.51 -0.09
CA GLU A 307 -18.97 10.50 -1.49
C GLU A 307 -20.05 9.42 -1.73
N LYS A 308 -21.21 9.83 -2.26
CA LYS A 308 -22.28 8.90 -2.59
C LYS A 308 -21.90 8.11 -3.84
N LYS A 309 -21.15 7.02 -3.63
CA LYS A 309 -20.72 6.11 -4.69
C LYS A 309 -21.90 5.28 -5.19
N MET A 310 -22.00 5.12 -6.52
CA MET A 310 -22.92 4.19 -7.14
C MET A 310 -22.73 2.78 -6.56
N LYS A 311 -23.82 2.16 -6.10
CA LYS A 311 -23.79 0.80 -5.55
C LYS A 311 -23.57 -0.20 -6.70
N LEU A 312 -22.51 -1.00 -6.58
CA LEU A 312 -22.21 -2.09 -7.48
C LEU A 312 -22.39 -3.42 -6.74
N THR A 313 -22.90 -4.42 -7.44
CA THR A 313 -22.98 -5.82 -6.96
C THR A 313 -22.44 -6.76 -8.02
N TYR A 314 -21.76 -7.81 -7.59
CA TYR A 314 -21.20 -8.86 -8.44
C TYR A 314 -20.90 -10.09 -7.58
N ASP A 315 -20.70 -11.26 -8.22
CA ASP A 315 -20.34 -12.48 -7.50
C ASP A 315 -18.85 -12.51 -7.12
N ALA A 316 -18.49 -13.47 -6.24
CA ALA A 316 -17.13 -13.60 -5.71
C ALA A 316 -16.11 -13.92 -6.83
N ASP A 317 -16.48 -14.76 -7.79
CA ASP A 317 -15.62 -15.13 -8.92
C ASP A 317 -15.28 -13.90 -9.78
N LEU A 318 -16.28 -13.04 -10.04
CA LEU A 318 -16.03 -11.78 -10.73
C LEU A 318 -15.20 -10.82 -9.88
N ALA A 319 -15.42 -10.76 -8.56
CA ALA A 319 -14.60 -9.94 -7.66
C ALA A 319 -13.11 -10.31 -7.76
N GLU A 320 -12.80 -11.60 -7.72
CA GLU A 320 -11.43 -12.10 -7.88
C GLU A 320 -10.87 -11.77 -9.27
N LEU A 321 -11.66 -11.96 -10.32
CA LEU A 321 -11.26 -11.66 -11.69
C LEU A 321 -10.96 -10.17 -11.91
N LEU A 322 -11.76 -9.27 -11.32
CA LEU A 322 -11.55 -7.83 -11.38
C LEU A 322 -10.22 -7.45 -10.72
N ASP A 323 -9.94 -8.01 -9.54
CA ASP A 323 -8.71 -7.77 -8.80
C ASP A 323 -7.48 -8.29 -9.57
N GLN A 324 -7.54 -9.52 -10.11
CA GLN A 324 -6.48 -10.09 -10.94
C GLN A 324 -6.21 -9.27 -12.21
N ARG A 325 -7.27 -8.67 -12.79
CA ARG A 325 -7.17 -7.83 -14.00
C ARG A 325 -6.90 -6.36 -13.70
N LEU A 326 -6.71 -6.00 -12.44
CA LEU A 326 -6.47 -4.62 -12.01
C LEU A 326 -7.58 -3.65 -12.46
N ILE A 327 -8.83 -4.13 -12.48
CA ILE A 327 -10.02 -3.33 -12.81
C ILE A 327 -10.65 -2.87 -11.50
N LEU A 328 -10.63 -1.56 -11.26
CA LEU A 328 -11.17 -0.97 -10.05
C LEU A 328 -12.68 -0.80 -10.15
N GLU A 329 -13.37 -0.82 -9.01
CA GLU A 329 -14.78 -0.41 -8.98
C GLU A 329 -14.95 1.04 -9.44
N ALA A 330 -13.97 1.91 -9.17
CA ALA A 330 -13.97 3.29 -9.66
C ALA A 330 -13.94 3.36 -11.19
N ASP A 331 -13.28 2.42 -11.87
CA ASP A 331 -13.28 2.32 -13.34
C ASP A 331 -14.66 1.90 -13.84
N ILE A 332 -15.27 0.90 -13.18
CA ILE A 332 -16.61 0.40 -13.50
C ILE A 332 -17.67 1.49 -13.33
N ARG A 333 -17.63 2.24 -12.21
CA ARG A 333 -18.55 3.36 -11.95
C ARG A 333 -18.45 4.41 -13.05
N GLN A 334 -17.24 4.82 -13.41
CA GLN A 334 -17.03 5.81 -14.47
C GLN A 334 -17.60 5.36 -15.83
N VAL A 335 -17.53 4.07 -16.16
CA VAL A 335 -18.14 3.51 -17.38
C VAL A 335 -19.66 3.59 -17.31
N ILE A 336 -20.26 3.13 -16.21
CA ILE A 336 -21.73 3.10 -16.05
C ILE A 336 -22.29 4.53 -16.00
N GLU A 337 -21.66 5.43 -15.24
CA GLU A 337 -22.07 6.84 -15.12
C GLU A 337 -22.11 7.53 -16.48
N GLU A 338 -21.04 7.40 -17.27
CA GLU A 338 -20.99 8.01 -18.61
C GLU A 338 -22.01 7.38 -19.56
N ALA A 339 -22.20 6.06 -19.49
CA ALA A 339 -23.18 5.36 -20.30
C ALA A 339 -24.61 5.85 -20.02
N LEU A 340 -24.94 6.08 -18.75
CA LEU A 340 -26.25 6.58 -18.33
C LEU A 340 -26.43 8.07 -18.69
N GLU A 341 -25.43 8.90 -18.40
CA GLU A 341 -25.46 10.34 -18.70
C GLU A 341 -25.66 10.60 -20.20
N LYS A 342 -24.90 9.89 -21.05
CA LYS A 342 -24.96 10.05 -22.51
C LYS A 342 -26.01 9.17 -23.18
N SER A 343 -26.69 8.31 -22.41
CA SER A 343 -27.55 7.25 -22.95
C SER A 343 -26.85 6.41 -24.04
N CYS A 344 -25.57 6.13 -23.83
CA CYS A 344 -24.68 5.46 -24.79
C CYS A 344 -24.30 4.06 -24.27
N PHE A 345 -25.15 3.08 -24.55
CA PHE A 345 -24.90 1.66 -24.26
C PHE A 345 -25.66 0.77 -25.24
N ILE A 346 -25.15 -0.43 -25.46
CA ILE A 346 -25.80 -1.47 -26.27
C ILE A 346 -26.62 -2.35 -25.33
N VAL A 347 -27.86 -2.68 -25.71
CA VAL A 347 -28.66 -3.69 -25.01
C VAL A 347 -28.54 -5.02 -25.75
N GLU A 348 -27.92 -6.02 -25.11
CA GLU A 348 -27.74 -7.35 -25.70
C GLU A 348 -29.08 -8.10 -25.75
N LYS A 349 -29.57 -8.41 -26.96
CA LYS A 349 -30.90 -9.00 -27.16
C LYS A 349 -31.15 -10.33 -26.43
N LYS A 350 -30.11 -11.13 -26.20
CA LYS A 350 -30.24 -12.48 -25.60
C LYS A 350 -30.38 -12.44 -24.08
N THR A 351 -29.65 -11.54 -23.43
CA THR A 351 -29.50 -11.49 -21.97
C THR A 351 -30.21 -10.28 -21.36
N GLY A 352 -30.47 -9.24 -22.16
CA GLY A 352 -30.97 -7.95 -21.68
C GLY A 352 -29.88 -7.05 -21.08
N LEU A 353 -28.61 -7.48 -21.07
CA LEU A 353 -27.54 -6.72 -20.43
C LEU A 353 -27.21 -5.43 -21.18
N HIS A 354 -26.96 -4.37 -20.42
CA HIS A 354 -26.35 -3.16 -20.93
C HIS A 354 -24.85 -3.39 -21.09
N ILE A 355 -24.30 -2.99 -22.23
CA ILE A 355 -22.89 -3.07 -22.57
C ILE A 355 -22.42 -1.66 -22.87
N ALA A 356 -21.46 -1.17 -22.09
CA ALA A 356 -20.85 0.13 -22.30
C ALA A 356 -19.34 0.04 -22.21
N HIS A 357 -18.68 1.07 -22.75
CA HIS A 357 -17.25 1.22 -22.61
C HIS A 357 -16.88 2.67 -22.33
N LYS A 358 -15.70 2.86 -21.73
CA LYS A 358 -15.07 4.16 -21.54
C LYS A 358 -13.57 4.02 -21.56
N GLN A 359 -12.90 4.96 -22.23
CA GLN A 359 -11.44 5.07 -22.14
C GLN A 359 -11.09 5.96 -20.94
N ILE A 360 -10.32 5.42 -20.01
CA ILE A 360 -9.80 6.10 -18.82
C ILE A 360 -8.28 6.01 -18.92
N GLY A 361 -7.61 7.15 -19.09
CA GLY A 361 -6.19 7.18 -19.42
C GLY A 361 -5.89 6.43 -20.73
N HIS A 362 -5.01 5.42 -20.67
CA HIS A 362 -4.64 4.58 -21.81
C HIS A 362 -5.40 3.25 -21.87
N VAL A 363 -6.39 3.06 -21.00
CA VAL A 363 -7.13 1.80 -20.86
C VAL A 363 -8.60 2.03 -21.19
N THR A 364 -9.14 1.21 -22.08
CA THR A 364 -10.56 1.15 -22.38
C THR A 364 -11.19 0.01 -21.60
N TYR A 365 -12.13 0.35 -20.74
CA TYR A 365 -12.88 -0.58 -19.90
C TYR A 365 -14.23 -0.86 -20.54
N TRP A 366 -14.62 -2.12 -20.54
CA TRP A 366 -15.93 -2.60 -20.96
C TRP A 366 -16.66 -3.20 -19.78
N VAL A 367 -17.93 -2.83 -19.63
CA VAL A 367 -18.77 -3.28 -18.51
C VAL A 367 -20.09 -3.79 -19.05
N TYR A 368 -20.48 -4.97 -18.57
CA TYR A 368 -21.78 -5.61 -18.81
C TYR A 368 -22.55 -5.54 -17.50
N PHE A 369 -23.68 -4.84 -17.50
CA PHE A 369 -24.39 -4.51 -16.28
C PHE A 369 -25.91 -4.45 -16.51
N GLU A 370 -26.65 -4.59 -15.41
CA GLU A 370 -28.11 -4.47 -15.41
C GLU A 370 -28.59 -3.82 -14.11
N PRO A 371 -29.77 -3.19 -14.10
CA PRO A 371 -30.31 -2.57 -12.88
C PRO A 371 -30.51 -3.61 -11.77
N GLU A 372 -30.09 -3.31 -10.54
CA GLU A 372 -30.38 -4.13 -9.36
C GLU A 372 -30.67 -3.25 -8.13
N GLY A 373 -31.95 -3.21 -7.73
CA GLY A 373 -32.40 -2.37 -6.62
C GLY A 373 -32.13 -0.88 -6.89
N GLN A 374 -31.33 -0.25 -6.02
CA GLN A 374 -30.88 1.15 -6.16
C GLN A 374 -29.49 1.28 -6.81
N GLY A 375 -28.93 0.18 -7.32
CA GLY A 375 -27.60 0.13 -7.91
C GLY A 375 -27.58 -0.68 -9.20
N TRP A 376 -26.41 -1.21 -9.52
CA TRP A 376 -26.16 -1.96 -10.75
C TRP A 376 -25.46 -3.26 -10.45
N ARG A 377 -25.96 -4.34 -11.04
CA ARG A 377 -25.29 -5.63 -11.02
C ARG A 377 -24.34 -5.72 -12.19
N VAL A 378 -23.06 -5.89 -11.90
CA VAL A 378 -22.01 -6.15 -12.89
C VAL A 378 -21.97 -7.65 -13.16
N ARG A 379 -22.12 -8.03 -14.42
CA ARG A 379 -22.04 -9.44 -14.86
C ARG A 379 -20.69 -9.78 -15.48
N ARG A 380 -20.01 -8.79 -16.05
CA ARG A 380 -18.71 -8.95 -16.69
C ARG A 380 -18.02 -7.60 -16.80
N ALA A 381 -16.72 -7.58 -16.58
CA ALA A 381 -15.88 -6.47 -17.03
C ALA A 381 -14.57 -6.99 -17.63
N TYR A 382 -14.03 -6.24 -18.58
CA TYR A 382 -12.69 -6.45 -19.11
C TYR A 382 -12.11 -5.13 -19.59
N SER A 383 -10.81 -5.10 -19.81
CA SER A 383 -10.12 -3.93 -20.31
C SER A 383 -9.15 -4.27 -21.43
N HIS A 384 -8.86 -3.28 -22.28
CA HIS A 384 -7.83 -3.36 -23.31
C HIS A 384 -7.23 -1.99 -23.57
N ARG A 385 -6.06 -1.93 -24.23
CA ARG A 385 -5.36 -0.67 -24.55
C ARG A 385 -5.57 -0.18 -25.99
N MET A 386 -6.68 -0.55 -26.60
CA MET A 386 -7.11 -0.02 -27.90
C MET A 386 -8.02 1.19 -27.73
N GLU A 387 -7.77 2.24 -28.51
CA GLU A 387 -8.68 3.38 -28.67
C GLU A 387 -9.83 3.01 -29.60
N ILE A 388 -11.06 3.26 -29.16
CA ILE A 388 -12.25 3.05 -29.98
C ILE A 388 -12.59 4.39 -30.62
N ARG A 389 -12.39 4.50 -31.94
CA ARG A 389 -12.81 5.67 -32.71
C ARG A 389 -14.30 5.53 -33.02
N SER A 390 -15.11 6.40 -32.40
CA SER A 390 -16.53 6.59 -32.69
C SER A 390 -16.75 7.35 -33.99
#